data_AF-A0A257J6B9-F1
#
_entry.id   AF-A0A257J6B9-F1
#
_cell.length_a   1.000
_cell.length_b   1.000
_cell.length_c   1.000
_cell.angle_alpha   90.00
_cell.angle_beta   90.00
_cell.angle_gamma   90.00
#
_symmetry.space_group_name_H-M   'P 1'
#
loop_
_entity.id
_entity.type
_entity.pdbx_description
1 polymer ?
#
loop_
_entity_poly.entity_id
_entity_poly.type
_entity_poly.pdbx_seq_one_letter_code
_entity_poly.pdbx_strand_id
1 'polypeptide(L)'
;MAGLLSNLRNTVILSFLISLVVIGGYMQHNQGADQIFWQAVLRFLHVLCGIMWIGLLYYFNFVQIRMMPAIPAELKPGVSKYIAPEALFWFRWAALLTLVVGILLAWNRGYLVEAYTLGALQGFSVPQHTFIGLGMWLATVMCFNVWVFIWPNQKIALGLVEGDADAKAKAGRTAMLFSRTNTFLSIPMLVTMTMNQTLFG
;
A
#
# COMPACT_ATOMS: atom_id res chain seq x y z
N MET A 1 -15.89 -24.83 11.96
CA MET A 1 -15.15 -23.60 12.32
C MET A 1 -13.64 -23.82 12.38
N ALA A 2 -13.12 -24.74 13.21
CA ALA A 2 -11.67 -24.95 13.32
C ALA A 2 -10.97 -25.26 11.98
N GLY A 3 -11.52 -26.15 11.15
CA GLY A 3 -10.94 -26.49 9.83
C GLY A 3 -11.03 -25.39 8.75
N LEU A 4 -11.97 -24.45 8.90
CA LEU A 4 -12.08 -23.29 8.02
C LEU A 4 -11.00 -22.25 8.36
N LEU A 5 -10.90 -21.92 9.65
CA LEU A 5 -9.99 -20.90 10.17
C LEU A 5 -8.52 -21.36 10.20
N SER A 6 -8.26 -22.67 10.22
CA SER A 6 -6.89 -23.21 10.10
C SER A 6 -6.32 -23.12 8.67
N ASN A 7 -7.15 -22.83 7.67
CA ASN A 7 -6.74 -22.67 6.28
C ASN A 7 -6.96 -21.22 5.83
N LEU A 8 -5.86 -20.46 5.70
CA LEU A 8 -5.92 -19.05 5.33
C LEU A 8 -6.65 -18.83 3.99
N ARG A 9 -6.42 -19.70 3.00
CA ARG A 9 -7.07 -19.58 1.69
C ARG A 9 -8.59 -19.69 1.82
N ASN A 10 -9.09 -20.71 2.51
CA ASN A 10 -10.53 -20.89 2.69
C ASN A 10 -11.14 -19.76 3.53
N THR A 11 -10.41 -19.30 4.55
CA THR A 11 -10.82 -18.13 5.36
C THR A 11 -10.96 -16.89 4.49
N VAL A 12 -9.95 -16.58 3.67
CA VAL A 12 -9.96 -15.42 2.78
C VAL A 12 -11.08 -15.51 1.74
N ILE A 13 -11.27 -16.67 1.11
CA ILE A 13 -12.35 -16.89 0.13
C ILE A 13 -13.70 -16.62 0.78
N LEU A 14 -13.95 -17.19 1.97
CA LEU A 14 -15.22 -16.98 2.65
C LEU A 14 -15.42 -15.50 3.04
N SER A 15 -14.38 -14.84 3.54
CA SER A 15 -14.43 -13.41 3.87
C SER A 15 -14.80 -12.56 2.65
N PHE A 16 -14.26 -12.86 1.47
CA PHE A 16 -14.63 -12.18 0.23
C PHE A 16 -16.08 -12.48 -0.19
N LEU A 17 -16.53 -13.74 -0.09
CA LEU A 17 -17.92 -14.09 -0.41
C LEU A 17 -18.91 -13.36 0.49
N ILE A 18 -18.66 -13.32 1.81
CA ILE A 18 -19.47 -12.57 2.76
C ILE A 18 -19.45 -11.07 2.43
N SER A 19 -18.28 -10.53 2.09
CA SER A 19 -18.14 -9.12 1.69
C SER A 19 -18.98 -8.79 0.45
N LEU A 20 -19.04 -9.69 -0.55
CA LEU A 20 -19.88 -9.51 -1.74
C LEU A 20 -21.37 -9.49 -1.40
N VAL A 21 -21.82 -10.34 -0.46
CA VAL A 21 -23.21 -10.31 0.02
C VAL A 21 -23.53 -8.96 0.69
N VAL A 22 -22.63 -8.47 1.55
CA VAL A 22 -22.81 -7.18 2.22
C VAL A 22 -22.82 -6.02 1.21
N ILE A 23 -21.93 -6.04 0.22
CA ILE A 23 -21.93 -5.06 -0.89
C ILE A 23 -23.24 -5.13 -1.68
N GLY A 24 -23.77 -6.33 -1.94
CA GLY A 24 -25.09 -6.52 -2.56
C GLY A 24 -26.22 -5.89 -1.75
N GLY A 25 -26.18 -6.01 -0.43
CA GLY A 25 -27.11 -5.33 0.48
C GLY A 25 -27.02 -3.80 0.38
N TYR A 26 -25.82 -3.22 0.34
CA TYR A 26 -25.63 -1.79 0.12
C TYR A 26 -26.12 -1.34 -1.26
N MET A 27 -25.92 -2.14 -2.29
CA MET A 27 -26.45 -1.85 -3.64
C MET A 27 -27.98 -1.79 -3.63
N GLN A 28 -28.62 -2.70 -2.90
CA GLN A 28 -30.07 -2.73 -2.75
C GLN A 28 -30.57 -1.50 -1.98
N HIS A 29 -29.89 -1.12 -0.89
CA HIS A 29 -30.18 0.11 -0.14
C HIS A 29 -30.02 1.37 -1.00
N ASN A 30 -28.95 1.43 -1.80
CA ASN A 30 -28.65 2.52 -2.73
C ASN A 30 -29.58 2.55 -3.96
N GLN A 31 -30.43 1.52 -4.12
CA GLN A 31 -31.36 1.38 -5.26
C GLN A 31 -30.66 1.25 -6.63
N GLY A 32 -29.43 0.75 -6.66
CA GLY A 32 -28.67 0.53 -7.89
C GLY A 32 -27.16 0.70 -7.74
N ALA A 33 -26.45 0.43 -8.84
CA ALA A 33 -24.99 0.56 -8.94
C ALA A 33 -24.60 1.86 -9.67
N ASP A 34 -25.08 2.98 -9.13
CA ASP A 34 -24.76 4.32 -9.64
C ASP A 34 -23.33 4.74 -9.29
N GLN A 35 -22.98 5.99 -9.62
CA GLN A 35 -21.63 6.52 -9.38
C GLN A 35 -21.25 6.46 -7.90
N ILE A 36 -22.15 6.85 -6.98
CA ILE A 36 -21.88 6.89 -5.54
C ILE A 36 -21.62 5.48 -5.00
N PHE A 37 -22.39 4.49 -5.42
CA PHE A 37 -22.15 3.09 -5.08
C PHE A 37 -20.74 2.64 -5.49
N TRP A 38 -20.33 2.94 -6.72
CA TRP A 38 -18.98 2.59 -7.19
C TRP A 38 -17.88 3.36 -6.46
N GLN A 39 -18.10 4.62 -6.04
CA GLN A 39 -17.17 5.33 -5.16
C GLN A 39 -16.98 4.58 -3.84
N ALA A 40 -18.05 4.08 -3.23
CA ALA A 40 -17.98 3.33 -1.98
C ALA A 40 -17.21 2.01 -2.16
N VAL A 41 -17.48 1.26 -3.23
CA VAL A 41 -16.78 0.00 -3.55
C VAL A 41 -15.29 0.24 -3.82
N LEU A 42 -14.95 1.22 -4.66
CA LEU A 42 -13.56 1.56 -4.98
C LEU A 42 -12.81 2.06 -3.74
N ARG A 43 -13.46 2.84 -2.87
CA ARG A 43 -12.87 3.28 -1.60
C ARG A 43 -12.60 2.12 -0.67
N PHE A 44 -13.54 1.18 -0.54
CA PHE A 44 -13.33 -0.04 0.24
C PHE A 44 -12.10 -0.83 -0.26
N LEU A 45 -12.02 -1.07 -1.57
CA LEU A 45 -10.89 -1.77 -2.18
C LEU A 45 -9.57 -1.00 -1.97
N HIS A 46 -9.59 0.32 -2.12
CA HIS A 46 -8.41 1.17 -1.90
C HIS A 46 -7.91 1.05 -0.45
N VAL A 47 -8.81 1.11 0.53
CA VAL A 47 -8.47 0.96 1.95
C VAL A 47 -7.95 -0.45 2.24
N LEU A 48 -8.59 -1.49 1.71
CA LEU A 48 -8.16 -2.88 1.89
C LEU A 48 -6.71 -3.09 1.40
N CYS A 49 -6.40 -2.62 0.18
CA CYS A 49 -5.05 -2.68 -0.37
C CYS A 49 -4.08 -1.78 0.42
N GLY A 50 -4.51 -0.60 0.82
CA GLY A 50 -3.71 0.36 1.58
C GLY A 50 -3.30 -0.17 2.96
N ILE A 51 -4.19 -0.88 3.65
CA ILE A 51 -3.89 -1.57 4.91
C ILE A 51 -2.76 -2.59 4.70
N MET A 52 -2.85 -3.42 3.65
CA MET A 52 -1.81 -4.40 3.35
C MET A 52 -0.47 -3.71 3.03
N TRP A 53 -0.50 -2.65 2.20
CA TRP A 53 0.71 -1.94 1.80
C TRP A 53 1.40 -1.23 2.97
N ILE A 54 0.68 -0.35 3.66
CA ILE A 54 1.25 0.45 4.76
C ILE A 54 1.49 -0.41 5.99
N GLY A 55 0.66 -1.41 6.25
CA GLY A 55 0.88 -2.40 7.30
C GLY A 55 2.21 -3.13 7.14
N LEU A 56 2.52 -3.61 5.93
CA LEU A 56 3.81 -4.25 5.64
C LEU A 56 4.98 -3.25 5.68
N LEU A 57 4.80 -2.02 5.20
CA LEU A 57 5.79 -0.95 5.34
C LEU A 57 6.20 -0.74 6.81
N TYR A 58 5.20 -0.70 7.70
CA TYR A 58 5.42 -0.51 9.12
C TYR A 58 5.99 -1.76 9.79
N TYR A 59 5.54 -2.95 9.42
CA TYR A 59 6.18 -4.19 9.83
C TYR A 59 7.69 -4.17 9.50
N PHE A 60 8.07 -3.80 8.28
CA PHE A 60 9.48 -3.74 7.92
C PHE A 60 10.27 -2.76 8.78
N ASN A 61 9.78 -1.53 8.97
CA ASN A 61 10.57 -0.46 9.60
C ASN A 61 10.52 -0.48 11.13
N PHE A 62 9.36 -0.77 11.72
CA PHE A 62 9.18 -0.75 13.17
C PHE A 62 9.51 -2.08 13.83
N VAL A 63 9.39 -3.20 13.10
CA VAL A 63 9.61 -4.55 13.64
C VAL A 63 10.83 -5.20 13.00
N GLN A 64 10.76 -5.60 11.72
CA GLN A 64 11.77 -6.48 11.12
C GLN A 64 13.17 -5.84 11.12
N ILE A 65 13.35 -4.69 10.45
CA ILE A 65 14.66 -4.03 10.30
C ILE A 65 15.25 -3.66 11.67
N ARG A 66 14.42 -3.24 12.62
CA ARG A 66 14.84 -2.91 13.99
C ARG A 66 15.36 -4.13 14.74
N MET A 67 14.72 -5.30 14.55
CA MET A 67 15.07 -6.52 15.26
C MET A 67 16.22 -7.31 14.62
N MET A 68 16.44 -7.19 13.29
CA MET A 68 17.48 -7.93 12.57
C MET A 68 18.90 -7.89 13.20
N PRO A 69 19.39 -6.77 13.77
CA PRO A 69 20.69 -6.74 14.44
C PRO A 69 20.76 -7.60 15.70
N ALA A 70 19.65 -7.75 16.43
CA ALA A 70 19.57 -8.51 17.68
C ALA A 70 19.38 -10.03 17.48
N ILE A 71 19.08 -10.47 16.26
CA ILE A 71 18.88 -11.89 15.94
C ILE A 71 20.27 -12.58 15.80
N PRO A 72 20.51 -13.73 16.47
CA PRO A 72 21.71 -14.54 16.28
C PRO A 72 21.95 -14.89 14.80
N ALA A 73 23.21 -14.92 14.36
CA ALA A 73 23.57 -15.03 12.94
C ALA A 73 22.99 -16.29 12.27
N GLU A 74 22.95 -17.39 13.00
CA GLU A 74 22.40 -18.69 12.61
C GLU A 74 20.89 -18.67 12.37
N LEU A 75 20.16 -17.74 12.99
CA LEU A 75 18.69 -17.62 12.84
C LEU A 75 18.28 -16.61 11.74
N LYS A 76 19.17 -15.68 11.35
CA LYS A 76 18.89 -14.67 10.33
C LYS A 76 18.40 -15.24 8.99
N PRO A 77 18.91 -16.39 8.49
CA PRO A 77 18.40 -17.00 7.26
C PRO A 77 16.92 -17.35 7.30
N GLY A 78 16.36 -17.66 8.48
CA GLY A 78 14.92 -17.91 8.64
C GLY A 78 14.08 -16.70 8.21
N VAL A 79 14.52 -15.49 8.57
CA VAL A 79 13.85 -14.26 8.17
C VAL A 79 14.18 -13.91 6.72
N SER A 80 15.46 -13.87 6.36
CA SER A 80 15.89 -13.34 5.05
C SER A 80 15.56 -14.26 3.88
N LYS A 81 15.49 -15.59 4.07
CA LYS A 81 15.17 -16.54 2.99
C LYS A 81 13.69 -16.90 2.87
N TYR A 82 12.91 -16.80 3.96
CA TYR A 82 11.52 -17.28 3.97
C TYR A 82 10.50 -16.18 4.24
N ILE A 83 10.70 -15.36 5.27
CA ILE A 83 9.71 -14.36 5.69
C ILE A 83 9.79 -13.10 4.84
N ALA A 84 10.99 -12.53 4.69
CA ALA A 84 11.19 -11.27 4.00
C ALA A 84 10.80 -11.31 2.51
N PRO A 85 11.14 -12.36 1.73
CA PRO A 85 10.73 -12.44 0.32
C PRO A 85 9.20 -12.48 0.15
N GLU A 86 8.49 -13.25 1.00
CA GLU A 86 7.03 -13.36 0.97
C GLU A 86 6.38 -12.02 1.35
N ALA A 87 6.83 -11.38 2.44
CA ALA A 87 6.35 -10.07 2.82
C ALA A 87 6.60 -9.03 1.71
N LEU A 88 7.75 -9.08 1.02
CA LEU A 88 8.07 -8.19 -0.09
C LEU A 88 7.22 -8.47 -1.33
N PHE A 89 6.77 -9.70 -1.57
CA PHE A 89 5.81 -10.00 -2.62
C PHE A 89 4.50 -9.25 -2.39
N TRP A 90 3.89 -9.43 -1.22
CA TRP A 90 2.63 -8.75 -0.87
C TRP A 90 2.78 -7.23 -0.84
N PHE A 91 3.89 -6.73 -0.29
CA PHE A 91 4.17 -5.31 -0.21
C PHE A 91 4.19 -4.61 -1.58
N ARG A 92 4.85 -5.23 -2.58
CA ARG A 92 4.96 -4.64 -3.94
C ARG A 92 3.63 -4.58 -4.66
N TRP A 93 2.88 -5.67 -4.61
CA TRP A 93 1.60 -5.75 -5.29
C TRP A 93 0.52 -4.95 -4.57
N ALA A 94 0.51 -4.94 -3.24
CA ALA A 94 -0.38 -4.07 -2.47
C ALA A 94 -0.11 -2.58 -2.76
N ALA A 95 1.15 -2.18 -2.93
CA ALA A 95 1.50 -0.81 -3.33
C ALA A 95 0.89 -0.43 -4.68
N LEU A 96 1.08 -1.30 -5.68
CA LEU A 96 0.55 -1.07 -7.03
C LEU A 96 -0.98 -1.05 -7.04
N LEU A 97 -1.63 -2.03 -6.39
CA LEU A 97 -3.08 -2.13 -6.32
C LEU A 97 -3.70 -0.94 -5.59
N THR A 98 -3.09 -0.49 -4.48
CA THR A 98 -3.55 0.70 -3.76
C THR A 98 -3.53 1.92 -4.68
N LEU A 99 -2.44 2.12 -5.43
CA LEU A 99 -2.32 3.24 -6.36
C LEU A 99 -3.34 3.14 -7.51
N VAL A 100 -3.46 1.97 -8.15
CA VAL A 100 -4.41 1.76 -9.25
C VAL A 100 -5.85 2.00 -8.80
N VAL A 101 -6.27 1.39 -7.69
CA VAL A 101 -7.64 1.59 -7.18
C VAL A 101 -7.86 3.04 -6.72
N GLY A 102 -6.83 3.69 -6.16
CA GLY A 102 -6.91 5.10 -5.78
C GLY A 102 -7.08 6.04 -6.99
N ILE A 103 -6.38 5.76 -8.09
CA ILE A 103 -6.55 6.48 -9.36
C ILE A 103 -7.96 6.26 -9.93
N LEU A 104 -8.44 5.02 -9.93
CA LEU A 104 -9.81 4.71 -10.37
C LEU A 104 -10.86 5.40 -9.50
N LEU A 105 -10.64 5.48 -8.19
CA LEU A 105 -11.51 6.23 -7.28
C LEU A 105 -11.49 7.73 -7.58
N ALA A 106 -10.32 8.33 -7.76
CA ALA A 106 -10.19 9.75 -8.10
C ALA A 106 -10.80 10.08 -9.48
N TRP A 107 -10.65 9.18 -10.45
CA TRP A 107 -11.33 9.27 -11.75
C TRP A 107 -12.84 9.24 -11.56
N ASN A 108 -13.34 8.25 -10.82
CA ASN A 108 -14.77 8.10 -10.59
C ASN A 108 -15.37 9.26 -9.78
N ARG A 109 -14.59 9.92 -8.92
CA ARG A 109 -14.99 11.16 -8.22
C ARG A 109 -14.86 12.42 -9.07
N GLY A 110 -14.26 12.35 -10.26
CA GLY A 110 -14.18 13.48 -11.19
C GLY A 110 -13.14 14.54 -10.84
N TYR A 111 -12.16 14.24 -9.99
CA TYR A 111 -11.10 15.20 -9.62
C TYR A 111 -9.68 14.72 -9.96
N LEU A 112 -9.53 13.63 -10.73
CA LEU A 112 -8.22 13.01 -10.97
C LEU A 112 -7.18 14.02 -11.51
N VAL A 113 -7.57 14.78 -12.53
CA VAL A 113 -6.67 15.73 -13.21
C VAL A 113 -6.35 16.90 -12.28
N GLU A 114 -7.36 17.41 -11.59
CA GLU A 114 -7.26 18.51 -10.65
C GLU A 114 -6.36 18.13 -9.47
N ALA A 115 -6.50 16.91 -8.94
CA ALA A 115 -5.67 16.42 -7.85
C ALA A 115 -4.20 16.24 -8.29
N TYR A 116 -3.94 15.62 -9.44
CA TYR A 116 -2.56 15.46 -9.93
C TYR A 116 -1.92 16.80 -10.34
N THR A 117 -2.73 17.79 -10.74
CA THR A 117 -2.26 19.16 -10.97
C THR A 117 -2.26 20.03 -9.72
N LEU A 118 -2.54 19.45 -8.54
CA LEU A 118 -2.59 20.14 -7.24
C LEU A 118 -3.56 21.33 -7.21
N GLY A 119 -4.59 21.30 -8.05
CA GLY A 119 -5.55 22.39 -8.23
C GLY A 119 -5.05 23.53 -9.12
N ALA A 120 -3.87 23.43 -9.74
CA ALA A 120 -3.32 24.51 -10.55
C ALA A 120 -4.18 24.84 -11.79
N LEU A 121 -4.77 23.84 -12.45
CA LEU A 121 -5.61 24.04 -13.65
C LEU A 121 -6.93 24.77 -13.36
N GLN A 122 -7.32 24.84 -12.10
CA GLN A 122 -8.51 25.54 -11.62
C GLN A 122 -8.14 26.76 -10.76
N GLY A 123 -6.89 27.24 -10.85
CA GLY A 123 -6.40 28.41 -10.11
C GLY A 123 -6.40 28.26 -8.59
N PHE A 124 -6.24 27.04 -8.08
CA PHE A 124 -6.27 26.71 -6.64
C PHE A 124 -7.59 27.04 -5.92
N SER A 125 -8.70 27.16 -6.68
CA SER A 125 -10.02 27.54 -6.17
C SER A 125 -10.65 26.49 -5.23
N VAL A 126 -10.29 25.21 -5.37
CA VAL A 126 -10.81 24.12 -4.53
C VAL A 126 -9.69 23.52 -3.68
N PRO A 127 -9.59 23.86 -2.37
CA PRO A 127 -8.52 23.38 -1.48
C PRO A 127 -8.43 21.85 -1.39
N GLN A 128 -9.58 21.16 -1.50
CA GLN A 128 -9.64 19.69 -1.51
C GLN A 128 -8.68 19.09 -2.53
N HIS A 129 -8.62 19.64 -3.75
CA HIS A 129 -7.82 19.09 -4.84
C HIS A 129 -6.31 19.21 -4.55
N THR A 130 -5.90 20.28 -3.87
CA THR A 130 -4.51 20.44 -3.43
C THR A 130 -4.17 19.46 -2.30
N PHE A 131 -5.03 19.34 -1.28
CA PHE A 131 -4.78 18.44 -0.15
C PHE A 131 -4.77 16.97 -0.55
N ILE A 132 -5.80 16.50 -1.28
CA ILE A 132 -5.84 15.11 -1.75
C ILE A 132 -4.73 14.84 -2.77
N GLY A 133 -4.45 15.83 -3.64
CA GLY A 133 -3.39 15.77 -4.65
C GLY A 133 -2.01 15.58 -4.04
N LEU A 134 -1.70 16.27 -2.94
CA LEU A 134 -0.46 16.08 -2.18
C LEU A 134 -0.33 14.62 -1.73
N GLY A 135 -1.39 14.05 -1.14
CA GLY A 135 -1.39 12.64 -0.74
C GLY A 135 -1.20 11.69 -1.91
N MET A 136 -1.85 11.94 -3.04
CA MET A 136 -1.74 11.13 -4.25
C MET A 136 -0.31 11.14 -4.81
N TRP A 137 0.36 12.29 -4.81
CA TRP A 137 1.77 12.39 -5.21
C TRP A 137 2.70 11.66 -4.25
N LEU A 138 2.51 11.82 -2.93
CA LEU A 138 3.31 11.11 -1.94
C LEU A 138 3.17 9.59 -2.13
N ALA A 139 1.95 9.08 -2.30
CA ALA A 139 1.71 7.67 -2.58
C ALA A 139 2.34 7.22 -3.92
N THR A 140 2.25 8.04 -4.97
CA THR A 140 2.84 7.74 -6.29
C THR A 140 4.37 7.60 -6.19
N VAL A 141 5.03 8.56 -5.54
CA VAL A 141 6.49 8.52 -5.28
C VAL A 141 6.86 7.31 -4.44
N MET A 142 6.09 7.02 -3.39
CA MET A 142 6.34 5.85 -2.56
C MET A 142 6.21 4.55 -3.36
N CYS A 143 5.18 4.38 -4.18
CA CYS A 143 4.99 3.21 -5.03
C CYS A 143 6.15 3.08 -6.04
N PHE A 144 6.58 4.19 -6.65
CA PHE A 144 7.77 4.22 -7.50
C PHE A 144 9.02 3.73 -6.75
N ASN A 145 9.25 4.20 -5.53
CA ASN A 145 10.36 3.75 -4.69
C ASN A 145 10.32 2.23 -4.43
N VAL A 146 9.12 1.67 -4.22
CA VAL A 146 8.95 0.22 -4.01
C VAL A 146 9.46 -0.58 -5.20
N TRP A 147 9.06 -0.21 -6.41
CA TRP A 147 9.35 -0.98 -7.61
C TRP A 147 10.73 -0.70 -8.20
N VAL A 148 11.22 0.54 -8.11
CA VAL A 148 12.47 0.98 -8.77
C VAL A 148 13.67 0.86 -7.85
N PHE A 149 13.52 1.14 -6.55
CA PHE A 149 14.67 1.14 -5.63
C PHE A 149 14.61 0.00 -4.62
N ILE A 150 13.50 -0.23 -3.92
CA ILE A 150 13.43 -1.24 -2.86
C ILE A 150 13.53 -2.63 -3.47
N TRP A 151 12.68 -2.98 -4.43
CA TRP A 151 12.62 -4.34 -4.96
C TRP A 151 13.92 -4.80 -5.64
N PRO A 152 14.54 -4.05 -6.57
CA PRO A 152 15.77 -4.49 -7.22
C PRO A 152 16.92 -4.69 -6.23
N ASN A 153 17.05 -3.80 -5.26
CA ASN A 153 18.09 -3.90 -4.23
C ASN A 153 17.80 -5.05 -3.24
N GLN A 154 16.53 -5.30 -2.87
CA GLN A 154 16.18 -6.43 -2.03
C GLN A 154 16.47 -7.77 -2.69
N LYS A 155 16.31 -7.89 -4.01
CA LYS A 155 16.71 -9.12 -4.72
C LYS A 155 18.19 -9.45 -4.52
N ILE A 156 19.06 -8.45 -4.59
CA ILE A 156 20.51 -8.63 -4.37
C ILE A 156 20.77 -8.92 -2.89
N ALA A 157 20.24 -8.09 -1.98
CA ALA A 157 20.48 -8.20 -0.54
C ALA A 157 20.02 -9.55 0.05
N LEU A 158 18.91 -10.11 -0.45
CA LEU A 158 18.38 -11.41 -0.02
C LEU A 158 19.01 -12.60 -0.76
N GLY A 159 19.89 -12.34 -1.73
CA GLY A 159 20.55 -13.38 -2.52
C GLY A 159 19.63 -14.07 -3.54
N LEU A 160 18.54 -13.42 -3.94
CA LEU A 160 17.71 -13.85 -5.07
C LEU A 160 18.40 -13.57 -6.42
N VAL A 161 19.34 -12.64 -6.43
CA VAL A 161 20.26 -12.33 -7.53
C VAL A 161 21.68 -12.41 -6.98
N GLU A 162 22.61 -12.89 -7.80
CA GLU A 162 24.02 -12.98 -7.44
C GLU A 162 24.63 -11.61 -7.10
N GLY A 163 25.52 -11.61 -6.12
CA GLY A 163 26.23 -10.43 -5.65
C GLY A 163 27.21 -10.82 -4.56
N ASP A 164 28.39 -10.22 -4.59
CA ASP A 164 29.40 -10.38 -3.54
C ASP A 164 28.93 -9.73 -2.22
N ALA A 165 29.75 -9.85 -1.16
CA ALA A 165 29.41 -9.34 0.16
C ALA A 165 29.17 -7.82 0.15
N ASP A 166 29.98 -7.07 -0.59
CA ASP A 166 29.92 -5.61 -0.66
C ASP A 166 28.69 -5.13 -1.42
N ALA A 167 28.35 -5.79 -2.55
CA ALA A 167 27.14 -5.52 -3.31
C ALA A 167 25.88 -5.80 -2.48
N LYS A 168 25.86 -6.90 -1.72
CA LYS A 168 24.74 -7.22 -0.81
C LYS A 168 24.58 -6.18 0.29
N ALA A 169 25.67 -5.76 0.91
CA ALA A 169 25.64 -4.72 1.95
C ALA A 169 25.15 -3.37 1.39
N LYS A 170 25.66 -2.94 0.24
CA LYS A 170 25.24 -1.70 -0.43
C LYS A 170 23.77 -1.76 -0.83
N ALA A 171 23.32 -2.86 -1.43
CA ALA A 171 21.94 -3.04 -1.83
C ALA A 171 21.00 -3.03 -0.60
N GLY A 172 21.36 -3.74 0.47
CA GLY A 172 20.60 -3.74 1.72
C GLY A 172 20.46 -2.34 2.32
N ARG A 173 21.55 -1.55 2.32
CA ARG A 173 21.52 -0.15 2.76
C ARG A 173 20.61 0.71 1.89
N THR A 174 20.70 0.62 0.56
CA THR A 174 19.84 1.37 -0.36
C THR A 174 18.36 1.02 -0.15
N ALA A 175 18.03 -0.27 -0.08
CA ALA A 175 16.66 -0.71 0.16
C ALA A 175 16.11 -0.20 1.50
N MET A 176 16.93 -0.21 2.55
CA MET A 176 16.56 0.33 3.86
C MET A 176 16.32 1.84 3.83
N LEU A 177 17.18 2.62 3.16
CA LEU A 177 17.00 4.07 3.05
C LEU A 177 15.69 4.43 2.36
N PHE A 178 15.39 3.83 1.21
CA PHE A 178 14.12 4.07 0.52
C PHE A 178 12.90 3.55 1.29
N SER A 179 13.04 2.46 2.06
CA SER A 179 11.97 2.00 2.96
C SER A 179 11.68 3.01 4.07
N ARG A 180 12.72 3.63 4.64
CA ARG A 180 12.57 4.70 5.63
C ARG A 180 12.02 5.98 5.02
N THR A 181 12.44 6.35 3.81
CA THR A 181 11.83 7.45 3.05
C THR A 181 10.34 7.20 2.87
N ASN A 182 9.93 6.00 2.44
CA ASN A 182 8.51 5.66 2.33
C ASN A 182 7.79 5.74 3.67
N THR A 183 8.42 5.30 4.77
CA THR A 183 7.83 5.42 6.11
C THR A 183 7.62 6.89 6.48
N PHE A 184 8.61 7.75 6.27
CA PHE A 184 8.51 9.19 6.49
C PHE A 184 7.38 9.81 5.67
N LEU A 185 7.29 9.51 4.36
CA LEU A 185 6.26 10.05 3.47
C LEU A 185 4.86 9.49 3.79
N SER A 186 4.77 8.27 4.33
CA SER A 186 3.48 7.61 4.60
C SER A 186 2.62 8.37 5.61
N ILE A 187 3.25 9.01 6.61
CA ILE A 187 2.53 9.70 7.68
C ILE A 187 1.79 10.95 7.14
N PRO A 188 2.46 11.93 6.50
CA PRO A 188 1.76 13.07 5.89
C PRO A 188 0.80 12.62 4.77
N MET A 189 1.14 11.57 4.02
CA MET A 189 0.21 10.99 3.04
C MET A 189 -1.08 10.51 3.72
N LEU A 190 -1.00 9.75 4.82
CA LEU A 190 -2.18 9.30 5.55
C LEU A 190 -3.00 10.45 6.12
N VAL A 191 -2.34 11.51 6.63
CA VAL A 191 -3.02 12.73 7.10
C VAL A 191 -3.89 13.30 5.98
N THR A 192 -3.32 13.51 4.79
CA THR A 192 -4.08 14.04 3.65
C THR A 192 -5.25 13.15 3.27
N MET A 193 -5.08 11.83 3.23
CA MET A 193 -6.12 10.89 2.80
C MET A 193 -7.26 10.77 3.81
N THR A 194 -6.93 10.64 5.10
CA THR A 194 -7.91 10.42 6.17
C THR A 194 -8.69 11.68 6.52
N MET A 195 -8.02 12.83 6.57
CA MET A 195 -8.68 14.11 6.83
C MET A 195 -9.53 14.54 5.65
N ASN A 196 -9.09 14.30 4.41
CA ASN A 196 -9.83 14.74 3.23
C ASN A 196 -11.23 14.11 3.13
N GLN A 197 -11.39 12.86 3.56
CA GLN A 197 -12.70 12.21 3.61
C GLN A 197 -13.63 12.82 4.67
N THR A 198 -13.10 13.34 5.77
CA THR A 198 -13.91 13.91 6.85
C THR A 198 -14.26 15.37 6.57
N LEU A 199 -13.32 16.12 6.00
CA LEU A 199 -13.45 17.57 5.80
C LEU A 199 -14.09 17.94 4.45
N PHE A 200 -14.01 17.07 3.44
CA PHE A 200 -14.48 17.34 2.08
C PHE A 200 -15.23 16.16 1.44
N GLY A 201 -15.50 15.11 2.22
CA GLY A 201 -15.94 13.82 1.70
C GLY A 201 -17.41 13.50 1.91
#